data_AF-A0A4P7KRU6-F1
#
_entry.id   AF-A0A4P7KRU6-F1
#
_cell.length_a   1.000
_cell.length_b   1.000
_cell.length_c   1.000
_cell.angle_alpha   90.00
_cell.angle_beta   90.00
_cell.angle_gamma   90.00
#
_symmetry.space_group_name_H-M   'P 1'
#
loop_
_entity.id
_entity.type
_entity.pdbx_description
1 polymer ?
#
loop_
_entity_poly.entity_id
_entity_poly.type
_entity_poly.pdbx_seq_one_letter_code
_entity_poly.pdbx_strand_id
1 'polypeptide(L)'
;MNDYGIWTVITPLITIILAIMTRQVILSLLIGILVGYTVINDHNILLGIQATLTGIIATFASPGNTQTIIFILLIGGIMRLISVTGGVRSLVYLLTNKTRLIKNKKAIQLLAMFISIIIFIESSINQLVAGASTKNIARYYGVSAEKMAYIIQTSGVSVCSSVMINGWGAAMMGVIGVQISKGFISGEPFEILATAMPYNIMAWLSLASVLFYILTDYA
;
A
#
# COMPACT_ATOMS: atom_id res chain seq x y z
N MET A 1 -20.46 -23.64 -10.83
CA MET A 1 -19.28 -23.30 -10.00
C MET A 1 -18.14 -24.15 -10.51
N ASN A 2 -17.29 -23.60 -11.38
CA ASN A 2 -16.08 -24.30 -11.81
C ASN A 2 -15.00 -23.95 -10.80
N ASP A 3 -14.60 -24.91 -9.97
CA ASP A 3 -13.42 -24.76 -9.14
C ASP A 3 -12.19 -24.79 -10.04
N TYR A 4 -11.65 -23.60 -10.33
CA TYR A 4 -10.41 -23.46 -11.11
C TYR A 4 -9.18 -24.03 -10.37
N GLY A 5 -9.32 -24.41 -9.09
CA GLY A 5 -8.30 -25.13 -8.32
C GLY A 5 -6.92 -24.48 -8.41
N ILE A 6 -5.91 -25.26 -8.83
CA ILE A 6 -4.53 -24.82 -8.98
C ILE A 6 -4.35 -23.69 -10.01
N TRP A 7 -5.25 -23.57 -10.98
CA TRP A 7 -5.17 -22.54 -12.02
C TRP A 7 -5.44 -21.13 -11.49
N THR A 8 -6.06 -20.99 -10.31
CA THR A 8 -6.18 -19.69 -9.64
C THR A 8 -4.83 -19.11 -9.23
N VAL A 9 -3.86 -19.99 -8.93
CA VAL A 9 -2.51 -19.61 -8.47
C VAL A 9 -1.57 -19.34 -9.65
N ILE A 10 -1.82 -19.93 -10.82
CA ILE A 10 -0.92 -19.80 -11.97
C ILE A 10 -0.80 -18.34 -12.43
N THR A 11 -1.91 -17.61 -12.40
CA THR A 11 -2.02 -16.21 -12.83
C THR A 11 -1.11 -15.28 -12.01
N PRO A 12 -1.24 -15.22 -10.66
CA PRO A 12 -0.34 -14.41 -9.85
C PRO A 12 1.11 -14.91 -9.90
N LEU A 13 1.33 -16.23 -9.99
CA LEU A 13 2.68 -16.81 -10.01
C LEU A 13 3.46 -16.41 -11.28
N ILE A 14 2.84 -16.53 -12.46
CA ILE A 14 3.45 -16.06 -13.72
C ILE A 14 3.72 -14.56 -13.67
N THR A 15 2.75 -13.79 -13.15
CA THR A 15 2.90 -12.33 -13.00
C THR A 15 4.12 -11.97 -12.14
N ILE A 16 4.30 -12.63 -11.00
CA ILE A 16 5.43 -12.38 -10.08
C ILE A 16 6.75 -12.78 -10.72
N ILE A 17 6.81 -13.97 -11.32
CA ILE A 17 8.04 -14.46 -11.97
C ILE A 17 8.46 -13.52 -13.10
N LEU A 18 7.53 -13.12 -13.95
CA LEU A 18 7.81 -12.16 -15.02
C LEU A 18 8.22 -10.80 -14.46
N ALA A 19 7.60 -10.31 -13.40
CA ALA A 19 7.96 -9.02 -12.80
C ALA A 19 9.41 -9.03 -12.28
N ILE A 20 9.85 -10.15 -11.70
CA ILE A 20 11.22 -10.32 -11.21
C ILE A 20 12.21 -10.47 -12.38
N MET A 21 11.89 -11.30 -13.37
CA MET A 21 12.79 -11.59 -14.49
C MET A 21 12.95 -10.41 -15.45
N THR A 22 11.83 -9.77 -15.82
CA THR A 22 11.81 -8.67 -16.80
C THR A 22 12.14 -7.33 -16.17
N ARG A 23 12.02 -7.22 -14.83
CA ARG A 23 12.06 -5.94 -14.10
C ARG A 23 11.04 -4.92 -14.63
N GLN A 24 9.98 -5.38 -15.29
CA GLN A 24 8.94 -4.57 -15.90
C GLN A 24 7.57 -4.94 -15.33
N VAL A 25 7.17 -4.24 -14.26
CA VAL A 25 5.94 -4.53 -13.51
C VAL A 25 4.69 -4.39 -14.40
N ILE A 26 4.61 -3.32 -15.20
CA ILE A 26 3.43 -3.04 -16.04
C ILE A 26 3.19 -4.16 -17.06
N LEU A 27 4.25 -4.55 -17.78
CA LEU A 27 4.15 -5.63 -18.78
C LEU A 27 3.83 -6.97 -18.12
N SER A 28 4.39 -7.23 -16.95
CA SER A 28 4.11 -8.45 -16.19
C SER A 28 2.65 -8.52 -15.73
N LEU A 29 2.08 -7.40 -15.28
CA LEU A 29 0.65 -7.30 -14.93
C LEU A 29 -0.25 -7.52 -16.15
N LEU A 30 0.07 -6.93 -17.31
CA LEU A 30 -0.69 -7.14 -18.54
C LEU A 30 -0.68 -8.61 -18.98
N ILE A 31 0.48 -9.26 -18.94
CA ILE A 31 0.59 -10.69 -19.24
C ILE A 31 -0.17 -11.52 -18.20
N GLY A 32 -0.12 -11.14 -16.93
CA GLY A 32 -0.92 -11.74 -15.87
C GLY A 32 -2.42 -11.69 -16.17
N ILE A 33 -2.95 -10.52 -16.56
CA ILE A 33 -4.35 -10.38 -16.94
C ILE A 33 -4.70 -11.29 -18.13
N LEU A 34 -3.82 -11.37 -19.15
CA LEU A 34 -3.99 -12.25 -20.29
C LEU A 34 -4.05 -13.73 -19.90
N VAL A 35 -3.13 -14.17 -19.03
CA VAL A 35 -3.12 -15.53 -18.49
C VAL A 35 -4.41 -15.80 -17.71
N GLY A 36 -4.86 -14.85 -16.88
CA GLY A 36 -6.10 -14.95 -16.12
C GLY A 36 -7.33 -15.15 -17.01
N TYR A 37 -7.49 -14.33 -18.06
CA TYR A 37 -8.59 -14.50 -19.01
C TYR A 37 -8.45 -15.78 -19.84
N THR A 38 -7.23 -16.21 -20.17
CA THR A 38 -7.00 -17.48 -20.87
C THR A 38 -7.44 -18.68 -20.03
N VAL A 39 -7.16 -18.67 -18.72
CA VAL A 39 -7.64 -19.70 -17.78
C VAL A 39 -9.17 -19.71 -17.69
N ILE A 40 -9.81 -18.54 -17.68
CA ILE A 40 -11.28 -18.42 -17.62
C ILE A 40 -11.94 -18.93 -18.91
N ASN A 41 -11.27 -18.82 -20.07
CA ASN A 41 -11.77 -19.25 -21.37
C ASN A 41 -11.22 -20.62 -21.78
N ASP A 42 -11.21 -21.59 -20.86
CA ASP A 42 -10.83 -22.99 -21.10
C ASP A 42 -9.45 -23.17 -21.76
N HIS A 43 -8.47 -22.34 -21.36
CA HIS A 43 -7.09 -22.33 -21.89
C HIS A 43 -6.98 -21.94 -23.37
N ASN A 44 -8.03 -21.36 -23.96
CA ASN A 44 -7.99 -20.86 -25.33
C ASN A 44 -7.34 -19.46 -25.37
N ILE A 45 -6.12 -19.40 -25.93
CA ILE A 45 -5.33 -18.16 -25.99
C ILE A 45 -6.02 -17.09 -26.85
N LEU A 46 -6.65 -17.47 -27.97
CA LEU A 46 -7.28 -16.50 -28.86
C LEU A 46 -8.48 -15.83 -28.19
N LEU A 47 -9.31 -16.62 -27.52
CA LEU A 47 -10.42 -16.12 -26.71
C LEU A 47 -9.91 -15.33 -25.49
N GLY A 48 -8.81 -15.77 -24.87
CA GLY A 48 -8.15 -15.06 -23.78
C GLY A 48 -7.69 -13.65 -24.16
N ILE A 49 -7.10 -13.48 -25.36
CA ILE A 49 -6.71 -12.17 -25.90
C ILE A 49 -7.94 -11.28 -26.09
N GLN A 50 -8.99 -11.81 -26.74
CA GLN A 50 -10.23 -11.06 -26.97
C GLN A 50 -10.87 -10.64 -25.64
N ALA A 51 -11.00 -11.57 -24.70
CA ALA A 51 -11.57 -11.32 -23.37
C ALA A 51 -10.73 -10.32 -22.55
N THR A 52 -9.41 -10.31 -22.71
CA THR A 52 -8.53 -9.32 -22.09
C THR A 52 -8.84 -7.90 -22.58
N LEU A 53 -8.93 -7.73 -23.91
CA LEU A 53 -9.25 -6.43 -24.50
C LEU A 53 -10.65 -5.96 -24.08
N THR A 54 -11.64 -6.84 -24.17
CA THR A 54 -13.01 -6.53 -23.74
C THR A 54 -13.08 -6.22 -22.24
N GLY A 55 -12.32 -6.95 -21.41
CA GLY A 55 -12.26 -6.73 -19.96
C GLY A 55 -11.67 -5.37 -19.58
N ILE A 56 -10.62 -4.92 -20.29
CA ILE A 56 -10.06 -3.58 -20.11
C ILE A 56 -11.12 -2.53 -20.43
N ILE A 57 -11.82 -2.64 -21.57
CA ILE A 57 -12.88 -1.71 -21.96
C ILE A 57 -14.03 -1.72 -20.93
N ALA A 58 -14.46 -2.90 -20.50
CA ALA A 58 -15.52 -3.06 -19.51
C ALA A 58 -15.18 -2.44 -18.15
N THR A 59 -13.89 -2.40 -17.79
CA THR A 59 -13.43 -1.75 -16.55
C THR A 59 -13.73 -0.25 -16.58
N PHE A 60 -13.56 0.42 -17.72
CA PHE A 60 -13.91 1.84 -17.88
C PHE A 60 -15.42 2.07 -18.06
N ALA A 61 -16.17 1.05 -18.49
CA ALA A 61 -17.62 1.14 -18.62
C ALA A 61 -18.35 1.02 -17.27
N SER A 62 -17.72 0.39 -16.26
CA SER A 62 -18.31 0.24 -14.92
C SER A 62 -18.20 1.54 -14.11
N PRO A 63 -19.32 2.14 -13.66
CA PRO A 63 -19.29 3.38 -12.89
C PRO A 63 -18.41 3.30 -11.64
N GLY A 64 -18.47 2.21 -10.87
CA GLY A 64 -17.69 2.05 -9.64
C GLY A 64 -16.19 1.90 -9.89
N ASN A 65 -15.80 1.15 -10.92
CA ASN A 65 -14.38 1.01 -11.29
C ASN A 65 -13.83 2.34 -11.81
N THR A 66 -14.60 3.06 -12.64
CA THR A 66 -14.20 4.38 -13.17
C THR A 66 -14.08 5.42 -12.06
N GLN A 67 -15.01 5.46 -11.11
CA GLN A 67 -14.90 6.30 -9.91
C GLN A 67 -13.62 5.99 -9.12
N THR A 68 -13.32 4.71 -8.93
CA THR A 68 -12.09 4.26 -8.24
C THR A 68 -10.84 4.72 -8.98
N ILE A 69 -10.79 4.57 -10.32
CA ILE A 69 -9.67 5.02 -11.15
C ILE A 69 -9.49 6.54 -11.02
N ILE A 70 -10.57 7.32 -11.14
CA ILE A 70 -10.54 8.78 -11.00
C ILE A 70 -10.03 9.16 -9.60
N PHE A 71 -10.52 8.49 -8.55
CA PHE A 71 -10.09 8.75 -7.18
C PHE A 71 -8.59 8.47 -6.98
N ILE A 72 -8.06 7.35 -7.50
CA ILE A 72 -6.63 7.03 -7.45
C ILE A 72 -5.80 8.08 -8.22
N LEU A 73 -6.28 8.54 -9.37
CA LEU A 73 -5.63 9.61 -10.14
C LEU A 73 -5.60 10.94 -9.37
N LEU A 74 -6.71 11.31 -8.71
CA LEU A 74 -6.80 12.52 -7.90
C LEU A 74 -5.86 12.45 -6.69
N ILE A 75 -5.85 11.33 -5.96
CA ILE A 75 -4.89 11.10 -4.87
C ILE A 75 -3.47 11.20 -5.41
N GLY A 76 -3.15 10.52 -6.51
CA GLY A 76 -1.82 10.59 -7.14
C GLY A 76 -1.40 12.02 -7.50
N GLY A 77 -2.33 12.84 -8.00
CA GLY A 77 -2.13 14.26 -8.30
C GLY A 77 -1.83 15.09 -7.05
N ILE A 78 -2.65 14.95 -6.01
CA ILE A 78 -2.44 15.61 -4.70
C ILE A 78 -1.07 15.22 -4.12
N MET A 79 -0.72 13.94 -4.20
CA MET A 79 0.57 13.43 -3.72
C MET A 79 1.76 14.01 -4.47
N ARG A 80 1.64 14.13 -5.79
CA ARG A 80 2.68 14.78 -6.60
C ARG A 80 2.83 16.25 -6.24
N LEU A 81 1.72 16.95 -6.01
CA LEU A 81 1.70 18.36 -5.63
C LEU A 81 2.38 18.59 -4.27
N ILE A 82 2.05 17.77 -3.27
CA ILE A 82 2.68 17.79 -1.94
C ILE A 82 4.20 17.51 -2.02
N SER A 83 4.60 16.58 -2.89
CA SER A 83 6.01 16.24 -3.11
C SER A 83 6.79 17.38 -3.77
N VAL A 84 6.24 17.99 -4.82
CA VAL A 84 6.92 19.04 -5.61
C VAL A 84 6.96 20.38 -4.88
N THR A 85 5.92 20.73 -4.12
CA THR A 85 5.89 21.94 -3.30
C THR A 85 6.85 21.88 -2.10
N GLY A 86 7.45 20.73 -1.85
CA GLY A 86 8.31 20.53 -0.69
C GLY A 86 7.54 20.50 0.64
N GLY A 87 6.21 20.37 0.63
CA GLY A 87 5.41 20.26 1.85
C GLY A 87 5.88 19.13 2.76
N VAL A 88 6.24 18.02 2.14
CA VAL A 88 6.94 16.86 2.73
C VAL A 88 8.21 17.27 3.48
N ARG A 89 9.07 18.05 2.82
CA ARG A 89 10.38 18.51 3.35
C ARG A 89 10.22 19.58 4.43
N SER A 90 9.23 20.46 4.31
CA SER A 90 8.91 21.46 5.32
C SER A 90 8.28 20.83 6.57
N LEU A 91 7.46 19.79 6.41
CA LEU A 91 6.94 19.00 7.53
C LEU A 91 8.07 18.27 8.27
N VAL A 92 8.99 17.62 7.53
CA VAL A 92 10.24 17.07 8.08
C VAL A 92 10.99 18.13 8.88
N TYR A 93 11.21 19.31 8.30
CA TYR A 93 11.94 20.38 8.95
C TYR A 93 11.23 20.86 10.22
N LEU A 94 9.91 21.08 10.20
CA LEU A 94 9.15 21.48 11.39
C LEU A 94 9.22 20.45 12.52
N LEU A 95 9.06 19.16 12.19
CA LEU A 95 9.11 18.06 13.15
C LEU A 95 10.53 17.88 13.70
N THR A 96 11.55 18.10 12.87
CA THR A 96 12.97 17.97 13.25
C THR A 96 13.49 19.20 13.98
N ASN A 97 13.04 20.42 13.70
CA ASN A 97 13.56 21.63 14.35
C ASN A 97 12.99 21.83 15.77
N LYS A 98 11.86 21.19 16.09
CA LYS A 98 11.31 21.14 17.47
C LYS A 98 11.97 20.06 18.35
N THR A 99 13.02 19.36 17.90
CA THR A 99 13.60 18.17 18.56
C THR A 99 14.44 18.40 19.82
N ARG A 100 14.20 19.48 20.57
CA ARG A 100 14.64 19.57 21.99
C ARG A 100 14.15 18.39 22.86
N LEU A 101 13.24 17.58 22.33
CA LEU A 101 12.68 16.37 22.94
C LEU A 101 13.52 15.09 22.75
N ILE A 102 14.47 15.05 21.81
CA ILE A 102 15.26 13.82 21.55
C ILE A 102 16.46 13.75 22.46
N LYS A 103 16.37 12.93 23.51
CA LYS A 103 17.42 12.78 24.52
C LYS A 103 18.12 11.41 24.51
N ASN A 104 17.57 10.42 23.78
CA ASN A 104 18.08 9.05 23.78
C ASN A 104 17.67 8.24 22.52
N LYS A 105 18.21 7.01 22.41
CA LYS A 105 17.91 6.03 21.35
C LYS A 105 16.41 5.73 21.22
N LYS A 106 15.65 5.67 22.32
CA LYS A 106 14.20 5.39 22.29
C LYS A 106 13.43 6.55 21.69
N ALA A 107 13.77 7.79 22.04
CA ALA A 107 13.09 8.98 21.58
C ALA A 107 13.19 9.16 20.05
N ILE A 108 14.35 8.85 19.45
CA ILE A 108 14.51 8.94 17.99
C ILE A 108 13.72 7.84 17.25
N GLN A 109 13.65 6.63 17.83
CA GLN A 109 12.85 5.54 17.29
C GLN A 109 11.34 5.82 17.38
N LEU A 110 10.88 6.33 18.53
CA LEU A 110 9.49 6.78 18.71
C LEU A 110 9.14 7.92 17.77
N LEU A 111 10.07 8.85 17.52
CA LEU A 111 9.88 9.91 16.54
C LEU A 111 9.72 9.33 15.12
N ALA A 112 10.55 8.36 14.73
CA ALA A 112 10.43 7.70 13.44
C ALA A 112 9.07 7.01 13.27
N MET A 113 8.63 6.27 14.29
CA MET A 113 7.30 5.65 14.34
C MET A 113 6.20 6.71 14.24
N PHE A 114 6.28 7.79 15.02
CA PHE A 114 5.27 8.85 15.04
C PHE A 114 5.16 9.59 13.69
N ILE A 115 6.29 9.92 13.07
CA ILE A 115 6.31 10.50 11.72
C ILE A 115 5.66 9.54 10.72
N SER A 116 5.95 8.25 10.84
CA SER A 116 5.35 7.21 9.99
C SER A 116 3.85 7.06 10.23
N ILE A 117 3.35 7.34 11.43
CA ILE A 117 1.91 7.34 11.73
C ILE A 117 1.23 8.57 11.12
N ILE A 118 1.85 9.75 11.21
CA ILE A 118 1.26 11.00 10.68
C ILE A 118 1.19 10.99 9.15
N ILE A 119 2.20 10.43 8.49
CA ILE A 119 2.34 10.51 7.02
C ILE A 119 1.78 9.24 6.38
N PHE A 120 0.50 8.97 6.59
CA PHE A 120 -0.19 7.78 6.10
C PHE A 120 -0.67 7.87 4.64
N ILE A 121 -0.33 8.96 3.95
CA ILE A 121 -0.93 9.30 2.66
C ILE A 121 -0.37 8.40 1.54
N GLU A 122 0.93 8.12 1.56
CA GLU A 122 1.58 7.19 0.63
C GLU A 122 2.86 6.62 1.26
N SER A 123 3.11 5.33 1.04
CA SER A 123 4.18 4.56 1.69
C SER A 123 5.60 5.02 1.34
N SER A 124 5.86 5.45 0.11
CA SER A 124 7.17 5.91 -0.35
C SER A 124 7.50 7.29 0.24
N ILE A 125 6.54 8.22 0.27
CA ILE A 125 6.71 9.53 0.93
C ILE A 125 6.93 9.33 2.43
N ASN A 126 6.16 8.46 3.07
CA ASN A 126 6.33 8.11 4.46
C ASN A 126 7.78 7.70 4.77
N GLN A 127 8.30 6.73 4.01
CA GLN A 127 9.68 6.24 4.18
C GLN A 127 10.72 7.32 3.93
N LEU A 128 10.54 8.13 2.87
CA LEU A 128 11.45 9.23 2.54
C LEU A 128 11.49 10.26 3.67
N VAL A 129 10.33 10.69 4.18
CA VAL A 129 10.24 11.68 5.25
C VAL A 129 10.81 11.14 6.53
N ALA A 130 10.27 10.02 7.03
CA ALA A 130 10.68 9.46 8.30
C ALA A 130 12.18 9.14 8.27
N GLY A 131 12.67 8.58 7.16
CA GLY A 131 14.09 8.30 6.94
C GLY A 131 14.94 9.57 6.94
N ALA A 132 14.63 10.55 6.10
CA ALA A 132 15.41 11.79 5.99
C ALA A 132 15.41 12.62 7.29
N SER A 133 14.28 12.62 8.03
CA SER A 133 14.14 13.35 9.29
C SER A 133 14.98 12.74 10.41
N THR A 134 15.10 11.41 10.43
CA THR A 134 15.65 10.69 11.58
C THR A 134 17.06 10.17 11.35
N LYS A 135 17.53 10.02 10.10
CA LYS A 135 18.81 9.39 9.74
C LYS A 135 20.01 9.94 10.50
N ASN A 136 20.20 11.26 10.52
CA ASN A 136 21.39 11.88 11.13
C ASN A 136 21.38 11.72 12.65
N ILE A 137 20.21 11.90 13.27
CA ILE A 137 20.04 11.82 14.73
C ILE A 137 20.12 10.37 15.20
N ALA A 138 19.54 9.43 14.44
CA ALA A 138 19.64 8.00 14.71
C ALA A 138 21.09 7.54 14.66
N ARG A 139 21.86 8.01 13.68
CA ARG A 139 23.30 7.73 13.59
C ARG A 139 24.08 8.31 14.77
N TYR A 140 23.77 9.53 15.21
CA TYR A 140 24.39 10.15 16.39
C TYR A 140 24.17 9.33 17.66
N TYR A 141 22.95 8.82 17.87
CA TYR A 141 22.62 7.96 19.01
C TYR A 141 23.03 6.48 18.81
N GLY A 142 23.66 6.11 17.70
CA GLY A 142 24.14 4.74 17.45
C GLY A 142 23.02 3.72 17.23
N VAL A 143 21.91 4.11 16.59
CA VAL A 143 20.86 3.19 16.13
C VAL A 143 21.21 2.74 14.70
N SER A 144 21.14 1.43 14.44
CA SER A 144 21.47 0.87 13.12
C SER A 144 20.46 1.30 12.04
N ALA A 145 20.92 1.36 10.79
CA ALA A 145 20.08 1.78 9.67
C ALA A 145 18.97 0.77 9.40
N GLU A 146 19.25 -0.52 9.60
CA GLU A 146 18.35 -1.65 9.45
C GLU A 146 17.22 -1.57 10.47
N LYS A 147 17.55 -1.25 11.72
CA LYS A 147 16.58 -1.07 12.81
C LYS A 147 15.63 0.10 12.52
N MET A 148 16.17 1.23 12.08
CA MET A 148 15.36 2.38 11.69
C MET A 148 14.49 2.08 10.47
N ALA A 149 15.04 1.39 9.45
CA ALA A 149 14.29 0.98 8.27
C ALA A 149 13.12 0.06 8.64
N TYR A 150 13.34 -0.92 9.54
CA TYR A 150 12.29 -1.80 10.04
C TYR A 150 11.16 -1.02 10.75
N ILE A 151 11.51 -0.10 11.66
CA ILE A 151 10.53 0.72 12.40
C ILE A 151 9.70 1.57 11.44
N ILE A 152 10.38 2.27 10.52
CA ILE A 152 9.73 3.16 9.55
C ILE A 152 8.83 2.36 8.59
N GLN A 153 9.36 1.29 7.99
CA GLN A 153 8.63 0.45 7.05
C GLN A 153 7.39 -0.16 7.70
N THR A 154 7.57 -0.82 8.85
CA THR A 154 6.50 -1.56 9.52
C THR A 154 5.42 -0.62 10.03
N SER A 155 5.80 0.51 10.63
CA SER A 155 4.84 1.52 11.09
C SER A 155 4.08 2.15 9.93
N GLY A 156 4.80 2.53 8.87
CA GLY A 156 4.20 3.14 7.68
C GLY A 156 3.20 2.22 7.00
N VAL A 157 3.57 0.96 6.71
CA VAL A 157 2.65 -0.01 6.08
C VAL A 157 1.44 -0.29 6.95
N SER A 158 1.64 -0.45 8.27
CA SER A 158 0.55 -0.74 9.20
C SER A 158 -0.47 0.39 9.22
N VAL A 159 -0.02 1.65 9.32
CA VAL A 159 -0.95 2.80 9.32
C VAL A 159 -1.56 3.03 7.95
N CYS A 160 -0.79 2.95 6.87
CA CYS A 160 -1.32 3.06 5.51
C CYS A 160 -2.41 2.02 5.24
N SER A 161 -2.29 0.80 5.76
CA SER A 161 -3.34 -0.23 5.62
C SER A 161 -4.54 -0.05 6.56
N SER A 162 -4.40 0.77 7.62
CA SER A 162 -5.46 1.00 8.62
C SER A 162 -6.24 2.29 8.39
N VAL A 163 -5.77 3.15 7.48
CA VAL A 163 -6.42 4.42 7.14
C VAL A 163 -7.03 4.32 5.75
N MET A 164 -8.32 4.63 5.64
CA MET A 164 -9.09 4.52 4.39
C MET A 164 -8.81 5.65 3.41
N ILE A 165 -8.39 6.82 3.90
CA ILE A 165 -8.21 8.03 3.10
C ILE A 165 -6.80 8.07 2.50
N ASN A 166 -6.46 7.06 1.71
CA ASN A 166 -5.21 6.96 0.95
C ASN A 166 -5.37 6.04 -0.27
N GLY A 167 -4.27 5.84 -1.01
CA GLY A 167 -4.27 4.98 -2.20
C GLY A 167 -4.57 3.50 -1.93
N TRP A 168 -4.27 2.99 -0.73
CA TRP A 168 -4.60 1.61 -0.36
C TRP A 168 -6.08 1.43 -0.05
N GLY A 169 -6.69 2.38 0.66
CA GLY A 169 -8.14 2.39 0.89
C GLY A 169 -8.93 2.45 -0.41
N ALA A 170 -8.49 3.26 -1.38
CA ALA A 170 -9.06 3.30 -2.73
C ALA A 170 -9.07 1.93 -3.41
N ALA A 171 -7.91 1.24 -3.39
CA ALA A 171 -7.76 -0.07 -4.00
C ALA A 171 -8.67 -1.11 -3.32
N MET A 172 -8.76 -1.09 -1.98
CA MET A 172 -9.63 -1.99 -1.23
C MET A 172 -11.12 -1.76 -1.54
N MET A 173 -11.57 -0.50 -1.60
CA MET A 173 -12.93 -0.18 -2.02
C MET A 173 -13.24 -0.68 -3.44
N GLY A 174 -12.28 -0.58 -4.35
CA GLY A 174 -12.43 -1.14 -5.71
C GLY A 174 -12.66 -2.65 -5.69
N VAL A 175 -11.86 -3.38 -4.90
CA VAL A 175 -12.02 -4.84 -4.75
C VAL A 175 -13.37 -5.19 -4.13
N ILE A 176 -13.81 -4.45 -3.09
CA ILE A 176 -15.11 -4.64 -2.46
C ILE A 176 -16.25 -4.35 -3.45
N GLY A 177 -16.15 -3.27 -4.23
CA GLY A 177 -17.12 -2.92 -5.27
C GLY A 177 -17.29 -4.01 -6.33
N VAL A 178 -16.21 -4.70 -6.69
CA VAL A 178 -16.30 -5.86 -7.59
C VAL A 178 -17.09 -7.00 -6.96
N GLN A 179 -16.95 -7.27 -5.66
CA GLN A 179 -17.73 -8.32 -4.99
C GLN A 179 -19.21 -7.95 -4.85
N ILE A 180 -19.51 -6.67 -4.64
CA ILE A 180 -20.89 -6.15 -4.62
C ILE A 180 -21.55 -6.32 -5.99
N SER A 181 -20.87 -5.92 -7.07
CA SER A 181 -21.43 -6.05 -8.42
C SER A 181 -21.66 -7.51 -8.86
N LYS A 182 -20.95 -8.47 -8.26
CA LYS A 182 -21.16 -9.91 -8.46
C LYS A 182 -22.26 -10.50 -7.56
N GLY A 183 -22.84 -9.72 -6.65
CA GLY A 183 -23.90 -10.16 -5.75
C GLY A 183 -23.43 -11.05 -4.59
N PHE A 184 -22.11 -11.12 -4.31
CA PHE A 184 -21.59 -11.91 -3.18
C PHE A 184 -21.77 -11.20 -1.84
N ILE A 185 -21.73 -9.86 -1.85
CA ILE A 185 -21.91 -9.00 -0.69
C ILE A 185 -22.81 -7.82 -1.06
N SER A 186 -23.46 -7.20 -0.08
CA SER A 186 -24.36 -6.06 -0.27
C SER A 186 -23.95 -4.90 0.61
N GLY A 187 -24.12 -3.67 0.11
CA GLY A 187 -23.84 -2.43 0.84
C GLY A 187 -22.93 -1.48 0.05
N GLU A 188 -22.52 -0.40 0.70
CA GLU A 188 -21.60 0.58 0.11
C GLU A 188 -20.14 0.19 0.38
N PRO A 189 -19.23 0.22 -0.62
CA PRO A 189 -17.83 -0.17 -0.44
C PRO A 189 -17.12 0.57 0.69
N PHE A 190 -17.46 1.85 0.88
CA PHE A 190 -16.89 2.67 1.93
C PHE A 190 -17.32 2.21 3.33
N GLU A 191 -18.60 1.91 3.54
CA GLU A 191 -19.12 1.48 4.84
C GLU A 191 -18.58 0.10 5.24
N ILE A 192 -18.52 -0.81 4.27
CA ILE A 192 -17.94 -2.14 4.46
C ILE A 192 -16.45 -2.01 4.83
N LEU A 193 -15.71 -1.14 4.13
CA LEU A 193 -14.31 -0.91 4.46
C LEU A 193 -14.14 -0.27 5.84
N ALA A 194 -14.96 0.72 6.19
CA ALA A 194 -14.90 1.42 7.47
C ALA A 194 -15.16 0.49 8.66
N THR A 195 -16.15 -0.40 8.52
CA THR A 195 -16.45 -1.41 9.55
C THR A 195 -15.39 -2.51 9.61
N ALA A 196 -14.66 -2.77 8.52
CA ALA A 196 -13.56 -3.72 8.47
C ALA A 196 -12.24 -3.20 9.08
N MET A 197 -12.01 -1.87 9.10
CA MET A 197 -10.75 -1.28 9.57
C MET A 197 -10.29 -1.72 10.97
N PRO A 198 -11.16 -1.79 12.00
CA PRO A 198 -10.77 -2.28 13.32
C PRO A 198 -10.26 -3.72 13.31
N TYR A 199 -10.70 -4.54 12.34
CA TYR A 199 -10.31 -5.94 12.21
C TYR A 199 -8.97 -6.14 11.46
N ASN A 200 -8.25 -5.06 11.14
CA ASN A 200 -6.89 -5.15 10.60
C ASN A 200 -5.87 -5.54 11.70
N ILE A 201 -6.02 -6.76 12.22
CA ILE A 201 -5.23 -7.31 13.33
C ILE A 201 -3.74 -7.29 13.00
N MET A 202 -3.37 -7.57 11.75
CA MET A 202 -1.98 -7.52 11.30
C MET A 202 -1.37 -6.14 11.52
N ALA A 203 -2.05 -5.06 11.15
CA ALA A 203 -1.55 -3.71 11.33
C ALA A 203 -1.43 -3.33 12.81
N TRP A 204 -2.45 -3.65 13.63
CA TRP A 204 -2.43 -3.35 15.05
C TRP A 204 -1.34 -4.12 15.79
N LEU A 205 -1.18 -5.42 15.52
CA LEU A 205 -0.12 -6.23 16.10
C LEU A 205 1.27 -5.80 15.61
N SER A 206 1.41 -5.42 14.34
CA SER A 206 2.67 -4.91 13.82
C SER A 206 3.08 -3.60 14.49
N LEU A 207 2.16 -2.65 14.67
CA LEU A 207 2.41 -1.42 15.43
C LEU A 207 2.74 -1.70 16.89
N ALA A 208 2.01 -2.61 17.53
CA ALA A 208 2.28 -3.02 18.90
C ALA A 208 3.67 -3.68 19.03
N SER A 209 4.06 -4.50 18.05
CA SER A 209 5.37 -5.16 18.03
C SER A 209 6.51 -4.16 17.87
N VAL A 210 6.34 -3.15 17.01
CA VAL A 210 7.30 -2.05 16.84
C VAL A 210 7.41 -1.25 18.13
N LEU A 211 6.28 -0.89 18.74
CA LEU A 211 6.27 -0.16 20.01
C LEU A 211 6.95 -0.96 21.12
N PHE A 212 6.62 -2.24 21.25
CA PHE A 212 7.24 -3.17 22.19
C PHE A 212 8.76 -3.20 21.98
N TYR A 213 9.21 -3.38 20.75
CA TYR A 213 10.63 -3.45 20.38
C TYR A 213 11.39 -2.15 20.70
N ILE A 214 10.76 -0.98 20.51
CA ILE A 214 11.34 0.31 20.89
C ILE A 214 11.44 0.46 22.42
N LEU A 215 10.45 -0.03 23.17
CA LEU A 215 10.40 0.11 24.62
C LEU A 215 11.35 -0.85 25.36
N THR A 216 11.50 -2.09 24.87
CA THR A 216 12.33 -3.13 25.51
C THR A 216 13.82 -3.02 25.19
N ASP A 217 14.24 -2.09 24.32
CA ASP A 217 15.65 -1.81 24.03
C ASP A 217 16.45 -3.05 23.56
N TYR A 218 15.78 -4.04 22.94
CA TYR A 218 16.46 -5.17 22.29
C TYR A 218 17.41 -4.62 21.23
N ALA A 219 18.70 -4.64 21.55
CA ALA A 219 19.82 -4.19 20.75
C ALA A 219 20.42 -5.38 20.01
#